data_AF-A0A2E5GSV8-F1
#
_entry.id   AF-A0A2E5GSV8-F1
#
_cell.length_a   1.000
_cell.length_b   1.000
_cell.length_c   1.000
_cell.angle_alpha   90.00
_cell.angle_beta   90.00
_cell.angle_gamma   90.00
#
_symmetry.space_group_name_H-M   'P 1'
#
loop_
_entity.id
_entity.type
_entity.pdbx_description
1 polymer ?
#
loop_
_entity_poly.entity_id
_entity_poly.type
_entity_poly.pdbx_seq_one_letter_code
_entity_poly.pdbx_strand_id
1 'polypeptide(L)'
;MAKSPKNQRKNKAPAKSTAKKTDAWAELRSLSGAASTMLAAATQVSQLFKNPDALRKVQDKQKLNALGRVLLNDLTNFNTRLTAIRDRHINREAPKDEMEANFIAIDIGQDYQQWMEDYNTVVPITTAQILELTEGRSVEEVEENANQARVEIEKQKKQPPVKQRRLGATATPKKTLDLMAMAKGGRK
;
A
#
# COMPACT_ATOMS: atom_id res chain seq x y z
N MET A 1 13.27 14.68 67.77
CA MET A 1 13.83 13.67 66.85
C MET A 1 12.71 13.11 65.97
N ALA A 2 13.03 12.87 64.71
CA ALA A 2 12.14 12.48 63.62
C ALA A 2 11.48 11.10 63.79
N LYS A 3 10.30 10.89 63.18
CA LYS A 3 10.10 10.02 62.00
C LYS A 3 8.62 9.95 61.59
N SER A 4 8.34 10.42 60.37
CA SER A 4 7.07 10.26 59.65
C SER A 4 6.83 8.80 59.24
N PRO A 5 5.56 8.34 59.11
CA PRO A 5 5.27 7.02 58.57
C PRO A 5 5.41 6.98 57.05
N LYS A 6 6.20 6.01 56.56
CA LYS A 6 6.43 5.68 55.15
C LYS A 6 5.13 5.19 54.48
N ASN A 7 4.60 5.99 53.57
CA ASN A 7 3.63 5.56 52.57
C ASN A 7 4.33 4.62 51.56
N GLN A 8 4.09 3.31 51.67
CA GLN A 8 4.50 2.35 50.66
C GLN A 8 3.58 2.47 49.43
N ARG A 9 3.95 3.35 48.49
CA ARG A 9 3.39 3.29 47.13
C ARG A 9 4.05 2.10 46.42
N LYS A 10 3.26 1.04 46.21
CA LYS A 10 3.57 -0.07 45.29
C LYS A 10 3.80 0.52 43.89
N ASN A 11 5.06 0.63 43.48
CA ASN A 11 5.44 0.88 42.10
C ASN A 11 5.03 -0.35 41.27
N LYS A 12 3.83 -0.33 40.69
CA LYS A 12 3.50 -1.19 39.56
C LYS A 12 4.37 -0.73 38.39
N ALA A 13 5.33 -1.58 38.00
CA ALA A 13 6.06 -1.41 36.76
C ALA A 13 5.04 -1.25 35.60
N PRO A 14 5.26 -0.33 34.65
CA PRO A 14 4.37 -0.21 33.50
C PRO A 14 4.38 -1.55 32.76
N ALA A 15 3.19 -2.10 32.53
CA ALA A 15 3.00 -3.27 31.70
C ALA A 15 3.80 -3.05 30.40
N LYS A 16 4.72 -3.96 30.10
CA LYS A 16 5.37 -4.04 28.79
C LYS A 16 4.27 -3.85 27.76
N SER A 17 4.37 -2.79 26.97
CA SER A 17 3.58 -2.60 25.76
C SER A 17 3.64 -3.92 25.00
N THR A 18 2.56 -4.68 25.05
CA THR A 18 2.33 -5.79 24.16
C THR A 18 2.16 -5.13 22.80
N ALA A 19 3.25 -5.06 22.04
CA ALA A 19 3.13 -4.96 20.59
C ALA A 19 2.06 -5.98 20.21
N LYS A 20 0.93 -5.52 19.63
CA LYS A 20 -0.12 -6.41 19.15
C LYS A 20 0.59 -7.54 18.39
N LYS A 21 0.46 -8.78 18.84
CA LYS A 21 0.86 -9.93 18.01
C LYS A 21 0.00 -9.82 16.76
N THR A 22 0.56 -9.30 15.68
CA THR A 22 -0.09 -9.29 14.39
C THR A 22 -0.10 -10.73 13.91
N ASP A 23 -1.30 -11.25 13.68
CA ASP A 23 -1.48 -12.59 13.15
C ASP A 23 -1.08 -12.57 11.67
N ALA A 24 0.13 -13.05 11.37
CA ALA A 24 0.69 -13.07 10.03
C ALA A 24 -0.21 -13.82 9.03
N TRP A 25 -0.94 -14.84 9.50
CA TRP A 25 -1.88 -15.58 8.65
C TRP A 25 -3.13 -14.75 8.34
N ALA A 26 -3.61 -13.95 9.28
CA ALA A 26 -4.68 -12.99 9.03
C ALA A 26 -4.24 -11.86 8.08
N GLU A 27 -2.99 -11.42 8.14
CA GLU A 27 -2.43 -10.42 7.22
C GLU A 27 -2.49 -10.89 5.76
N LEU A 28 -2.28 -12.19 5.48
CA LEU A 28 -2.41 -12.74 4.13
C LEU A 28 -3.79 -12.50 3.51
N ARG A 29 -4.86 -12.53 4.31
CA ARG A 29 -6.21 -12.22 3.82
C ARG A 29 -6.35 -10.75 3.46
N SER A 30 -5.71 -9.87 4.22
CA SER A 30 -5.67 -8.44 3.90
C SER A 30 -4.91 -8.18 2.60
N LEU A 31 -3.74 -8.81 2.41
CA LEU A 31 -2.97 -8.74 1.17
C LEU A 31 -3.74 -9.29 -0.02
N SER A 32 -4.41 -10.43 0.15
CA SER A 32 -5.29 -11.01 -0.87
C SER A 32 -6.42 -10.05 -1.26
N GLY A 33 -7.02 -9.38 -0.27
CA GLY A 33 -8.08 -8.39 -0.51
C GLY A 33 -7.57 -7.20 -1.30
N ALA A 34 -6.45 -6.61 -0.89
CA ALA A 34 -5.83 -5.47 -1.57
C ALA A 34 -5.49 -5.80 -3.03
N ALA A 35 -4.83 -6.93 -3.28
CA ALA A 35 -4.49 -7.39 -4.63
C ALA A 35 -5.74 -7.62 -5.50
N SER A 36 -6.82 -8.16 -4.92
CA SER A 36 -8.08 -8.34 -5.63
C SER A 36 -8.74 -7.01 -5.99
N THR A 37 -8.69 -6.01 -5.10
CA THR A 37 -9.18 -4.66 -5.38
C THR A 37 -8.39 -3.99 -6.51
N MET A 38 -7.07 -4.20 -6.57
CA MET A 38 -6.23 -3.68 -7.65
C MET A 38 -6.67 -4.22 -9.01
N LEU A 39 -6.84 -5.55 -9.14
CA LEU A 39 -7.37 -6.16 -10.37
C LEU A 39 -8.74 -5.62 -10.77
N ALA A 40 -9.64 -5.47 -9.80
CA ALA A 40 -10.98 -4.97 -10.06
C ALA A 40 -10.96 -3.54 -10.61
N ALA A 41 -10.05 -2.67 -10.15
CA ALA A 41 -9.98 -1.29 -10.62
C ALA A 41 -9.68 -1.19 -12.13
N ALA A 42 -8.82 -2.06 -12.68
CA ALA A 42 -8.53 -2.06 -14.11
C ALA A 42 -9.72 -2.47 -14.99
N THR A 43 -10.73 -3.15 -14.42
CA THR A 43 -11.96 -3.48 -15.17
C THR A 43 -12.78 -2.24 -15.53
N GLN A 44 -12.55 -1.09 -14.89
CA GLN A 44 -13.19 0.19 -15.23
C GLN A 44 -12.90 0.62 -16.68
N VAL A 45 -11.74 0.24 -17.22
CA VAL A 45 -11.37 0.51 -18.62
C VAL A 45 -12.37 -0.13 -19.60
N SER A 46 -12.98 -1.26 -19.23
CA SER A 46 -14.01 -1.90 -20.06
C SER A 46 -15.26 -1.04 -20.27
N GLN A 47 -15.54 -0.09 -19.36
CA GLN A 47 -16.65 0.85 -19.51
C GLN A 47 -16.39 1.88 -20.60
N LEU A 48 -15.12 2.25 -20.84
CA LEU A 48 -14.73 3.19 -21.89
C LEU A 48 -15.02 2.64 -23.28
N PHE A 49 -14.80 1.34 -23.48
CA PHE A 49 -15.12 0.65 -24.74
C PHE A 49 -16.62 0.59 -25.03
N LYS A 50 -17.48 0.82 -24.03
CA LYS A 50 -18.94 0.88 -24.19
C LYS A 50 -19.44 2.31 -24.40
N ASN A 51 -18.59 3.32 -24.25
CA ASN A 51 -18.96 4.73 -24.38
C ASN A 51 -18.68 5.23 -25.81
N PRO A 52 -19.71 5.45 -26.65
CA PRO A 52 -19.53 5.89 -28.03
C PRO A 52 -18.87 7.28 -28.15
N ASP A 53 -19.09 8.18 -27.17
CA ASP A 53 -18.50 9.51 -27.21
C ASP A 53 -17.01 9.51 -26.87
N ALA A 54 -16.57 8.58 -26.01
CA ALA A 54 -15.15 8.35 -25.75
C ALA A 54 -14.45 7.82 -27.01
N LEU A 55 -15.08 6.85 -27.71
CA LEU A 55 -14.52 6.25 -28.93
C LEU A 55 -14.47 7.19 -30.13
N ARG A 56 -15.28 8.26 -30.15
CA ARG A 56 -15.25 9.29 -31.20
C ARG A 56 -14.02 10.19 -31.11
N LYS A 57 -13.49 10.41 -29.90
CA LYS A 57 -12.31 11.26 -29.66
C LYS A 57 -11.00 10.58 -30.02
N VAL A 58 -11.01 9.25 -30.07
CA VAL A 58 -9.84 8.43 -30.35
C VAL A 58 -9.43 8.60 -31.81
N GLN A 59 -8.25 9.17 -32.02
CA GLN A 59 -7.68 9.37 -33.35
C GLN A 59 -7.20 8.04 -33.95
N ASP A 60 -6.51 7.21 -33.15
CA ASP A 60 -6.03 5.89 -33.56
C ASP A 60 -6.76 4.74 -32.84
N LYS A 61 -7.76 4.20 -33.51
CA LYS A 61 -8.55 3.06 -33.02
C LYS A 61 -7.77 1.74 -33.07
N GLN A 62 -6.75 1.62 -33.92
CA GLN A 62 -5.93 0.40 -33.98
C GLN A 62 -5.04 0.32 -32.74
N LYS A 63 -4.40 1.43 -32.37
CA LYS A 63 -3.60 1.52 -31.14
C LYS A 63 -4.45 1.24 -29.90
N LEU A 64 -5.65 1.84 -29.81
CA LEU A 64 -6.57 1.58 -28.70
C LEU A 64 -6.91 0.09 -28.57
N ASN A 65 -7.24 -0.57 -29.69
CA ASN A 65 -7.53 -2.02 -29.69
C ASN A 65 -6.31 -2.85 -29.29
N ALA A 66 -5.11 -2.48 -29.75
CA ALA A 66 -3.89 -3.16 -29.37
C ALA A 66 -3.63 -3.05 -27.86
N LEU A 67 -3.76 -1.86 -27.28
CA LEU A 67 -3.63 -1.63 -25.84
C LEU A 67 -4.71 -2.39 -25.04
N GLY A 68 -5.94 -2.43 -25.53
CA GLY A 68 -7.01 -3.22 -24.91
C GLY A 68 -6.69 -4.72 -24.86
N ARG A 69 -6.08 -5.29 -25.91
CA ARG A 69 -5.63 -6.68 -25.92
C ARG A 69 -4.46 -6.92 -24.96
N VAL A 70 -3.49 -6.00 -24.92
CA VAL A 70 -2.38 -6.06 -23.96
C VAL A 70 -2.92 -6.07 -22.54
N LEU A 71 -3.80 -5.13 -22.20
CA LEU A 71 -4.42 -5.05 -20.88
C LEU A 71 -5.19 -6.33 -20.52
N LEU A 72 -5.97 -6.89 -21.46
CA LEU A 72 -6.70 -8.13 -21.22
C LEU A 72 -5.74 -9.30 -20.90
N ASN A 73 -4.67 -9.44 -21.67
CA ASN A 73 -3.66 -10.47 -21.45
C ASN A 73 -2.97 -10.31 -20.10
N ASP A 74 -2.58 -9.09 -19.75
CA ASP A 74 -1.94 -8.76 -18.47
C ASP A 74 -2.88 -9.09 -17.31
N LEU A 75 -4.14 -8.63 -17.36
CA LEU A 75 -5.12 -8.93 -16.31
C LEU A 75 -5.41 -10.42 -16.16
N THR A 76 -5.44 -11.16 -17.26
CA THR A 76 -5.61 -12.62 -17.23
C THR A 76 -4.43 -13.28 -16.52
N ASN A 77 -3.20 -12.91 -16.88
CA ASN A 77 -1.99 -13.42 -16.25
C ASN A 77 -1.93 -13.07 -14.75
N PHE A 78 -2.16 -11.80 -14.40
CA PHE A 78 -2.17 -11.35 -13.01
C PHE A 78 -3.25 -12.04 -12.19
N ASN A 79 -4.44 -12.27 -12.75
CA ASN A 79 -5.50 -13.00 -12.08
C ASN A 79 -5.13 -14.48 -11.84
N THR A 80 -4.52 -15.14 -12.82
CA THR A 80 -4.01 -16.51 -12.66
C THR A 80 -2.96 -16.59 -11.56
N ARG A 81 -1.96 -15.70 -11.58
CA ARG A 81 -0.92 -15.62 -10.54
C ARG A 81 -1.52 -15.35 -9.16
N LEU A 82 -2.45 -14.40 -9.06
CA LEU A 82 -3.11 -14.07 -7.80
C LEU A 82 -3.88 -15.26 -7.23
N THR A 83 -4.59 -15.99 -8.09
CA THR A 83 -5.34 -17.18 -7.69
C THR A 83 -4.39 -18.24 -7.14
N ALA A 84 -3.25 -18.48 -7.81
CA ALA A 84 -2.25 -19.43 -7.34
C ALA A 84 -1.69 -19.06 -5.95
N ILE A 85 -1.40 -17.78 -5.69
CA ILE A 85 -0.96 -17.32 -4.36
C ILE A 85 -2.08 -17.52 -3.33
N ARG A 86 -3.31 -17.12 -3.68
CA ARG A 86 -4.48 -17.20 -2.80
C ARG A 86 -4.77 -18.64 -2.36
N ASP A 87 -4.69 -19.60 -3.28
CA ASP A 87 -4.98 -21.01 -3.01
C ASP A 87 -3.99 -21.67 -2.02
N ARG A 88 -2.84 -21.03 -1.77
CA ARG A 88 -1.87 -21.45 -0.74
C ARG A 88 -2.35 -21.21 0.69
N HIS A 89 -3.30 -20.29 0.93
CA HIS A 89 -3.73 -19.94 2.30
C HIS A 89 -5.24 -19.71 2.51
N ILE A 90 -6.00 -19.28 1.50
CA ILE A 90 -7.35 -18.69 1.73
C ILE A 90 -8.34 -19.66 2.40
N ASN A 91 -8.26 -20.94 2.05
CA ASN A 91 -9.10 -22.02 2.58
C ASN A 91 -8.29 -23.00 3.44
N ARG A 92 -7.08 -22.61 3.88
CA ARG A 92 -6.22 -23.43 4.73
C ARG A 92 -6.12 -22.81 6.11
N GLU A 93 -6.21 -23.66 7.13
CA GLU A 93 -5.87 -23.25 8.48
C GLU A 93 -4.36 -23.07 8.60
N ALA A 94 -3.94 -22.16 9.48
CA ALA A 94 -2.53 -22.00 9.80
C ALA A 94 -1.98 -23.30 10.40
N PRO A 95 -0.71 -23.66 10.11
CA PRO A 95 -0.03 -24.74 10.83
C PRO A 95 -0.14 -24.57 12.35
N LYS A 96 -0.18 -25.69 13.08
CA LYS A 96 -0.26 -25.67 14.55
C LYS A 96 1.03 -25.15 15.19
N ASP A 97 2.16 -25.32 14.51
CA ASP A 97 3.44 -24.75 14.90
C ASP A 97 3.50 -23.26 14.50
N GLU A 98 3.62 -22.38 15.51
CA GLU A 98 3.61 -20.92 15.31
C GLU A 98 4.83 -20.45 14.50
N MET A 99 5.98 -21.10 14.63
CA MET A 99 7.20 -20.73 13.90
C MET A 99 7.05 -21.11 12.42
N GLU A 100 6.60 -22.34 12.15
CA GLU A 100 6.34 -22.82 10.79
C GLU A 100 5.26 -21.97 10.09
N ALA A 101 4.16 -21.68 10.80
CA ALA A 101 3.08 -20.84 10.28
C ALA A 101 3.58 -19.45 9.89
N ASN A 102 4.45 -18.84 10.71
CA ASN A 102 5.03 -17.53 10.42
C ASN A 102 5.98 -17.57 9.21
N PHE A 103 6.83 -18.60 9.08
CA PHE A 103 7.71 -18.71 7.92
C PHE A 103 6.93 -18.88 6.60
N ILE A 104 5.90 -19.71 6.60
CA ILE A 104 5.03 -19.89 5.44
C ILE A 104 4.28 -18.60 5.13
N ALA A 105 3.77 -17.90 6.15
CA ALA A 105 3.09 -16.63 5.94
C ALA A 105 4.01 -15.55 5.38
N ILE A 106 5.27 -15.49 5.81
CA ILE A 106 6.25 -14.55 5.24
C ILE A 106 6.50 -14.84 3.76
N ASP A 107 6.69 -16.10 3.39
CA ASP A 107 6.92 -16.51 1.99
C ASP A 107 5.72 -16.15 1.09
N ILE A 108 4.50 -16.50 1.50
CA ILE A 108 3.28 -16.13 0.76
C ILE A 108 3.11 -14.60 0.73
N GLY A 109 3.44 -13.92 1.84
CA GLY A 109 3.41 -12.46 1.91
C GLY A 109 4.35 -11.80 0.92
N GLN A 110 5.56 -12.34 0.73
CA GLN A 110 6.52 -11.87 -0.26
C GLN A 110 5.99 -12.05 -1.69
N ASP A 111 5.35 -13.18 -1.99
CA ASP A 111 4.70 -13.40 -3.28
C ASP A 111 3.61 -12.35 -3.57
N TYR A 112 2.80 -12.00 -2.56
CA TYR A 112 1.81 -10.92 -2.69
C TYR A 112 2.45 -9.57 -2.96
N GLN A 113 3.54 -9.23 -2.26
CA GLN A 113 4.25 -7.98 -2.48
C GLN A 113 4.84 -7.92 -3.89
N GLN A 114 5.53 -8.98 -4.32
CA GLN A 114 6.06 -9.07 -5.68
C GLN A 114 4.96 -8.96 -6.74
N TRP A 115 3.84 -9.64 -6.53
CA TRP A 115 2.68 -9.54 -7.42
C TRP A 115 2.17 -8.09 -7.51
N MET A 116 2.04 -7.39 -6.39
CA MET A 116 1.57 -6.01 -6.35
C MET A 116 2.57 -5.04 -7.01
N GLU A 117 3.86 -5.23 -6.80
CA GLU A 117 4.91 -4.46 -7.45
C GLU A 117 4.88 -4.65 -8.98
N ASP A 118 4.84 -5.90 -9.45
CA ASP A 118 4.75 -6.23 -10.87
C ASP A 118 3.51 -5.57 -11.49
N TYR A 119 2.36 -5.70 -10.83
CA TYR A 119 1.10 -5.11 -11.27
C TYR A 119 1.24 -3.60 -11.46
N ASN A 120 1.76 -2.91 -10.45
CA ASN A 120 1.92 -1.45 -10.45
C ASN A 120 2.87 -0.95 -11.55
N THR A 121 3.73 -1.81 -12.08
CA THR A 121 4.67 -1.43 -13.15
C THR A 121 4.11 -1.56 -14.56
N VAL A 122 3.00 -2.30 -14.74
CA VAL A 122 2.47 -2.62 -16.07
C VAL A 122 1.05 -2.11 -16.25
N VAL A 123 0.14 -2.54 -15.38
CA VAL A 123 -1.30 -2.36 -15.58
C VAL A 123 -1.74 -0.90 -15.51
N PRO A 124 -1.28 -0.09 -14.52
CA PRO A 124 -1.61 1.33 -14.47
C PRO A 124 -1.15 2.11 -15.70
N ILE A 125 0.01 1.74 -16.27
CA ILE A 125 0.56 2.42 -17.46
C ILE A 125 -0.36 2.17 -18.66
N THR A 126 -0.66 0.90 -18.96
CA THR A 126 -1.56 0.55 -20.07
C THR A 126 -2.95 1.16 -19.88
N THR A 127 -3.45 1.18 -18.62
CA THR A 127 -4.73 1.81 -18.26
C THR A 127 -4.73 3.31 -18.54
N ALA A 128 -3.67 4.03 -18.12
CA ALA A 128 -3.51 5.45 -18.38
C ALA A 128 -3.43 5.75 -19.88
N GLN A 129 -2.67 4.95 -20.63
CA GLN A 129 -2.59 5.12 -22.09
C GLN A 129 -3.96 4.99 -22.78
N ILE A 130 -4.77 4.02 -22.35
CA ILE A 130 -6.14 3.87 -22.88
C ILE A 130 -7.00 5.09 -22.52
N LEU A 131 -6.94 5.56 -21.27
CA LEU A 131 -7.67 6.75 -20.83
C LEU A 131 -7.29 7.98 -21.65
N GLU A 132 -6.00 8.26 -21.80
CA GLU A 132 -5.49 9.41 -22.56
C GLU A 132 -5.92 9.39 -24.03
N LEU A 133 -5.88 8.23 -24.68
CA LEU A 133 -6.40 8.08 -26.05
C LEU A 133 -7.90 8.35 -26.13
N THR A 134 -8.67 7.91 -25.13
CA THR A 134 -10.13 8.16 -25.06
C THR A 134 -10.50 9.60 -24.69
N GLU A 135 -9.57 10.35 -24.12
CA GLU A 135 -9.68 11.79 -23.90
C GLU A 135 -9.36 12.61 -25.16
N GLY A 136 -8.77 11.98 -26.19
CA GLY A 136 -8.47 12.58 -27.49
C GLY A 136 -7.03 13.06 -27.66
N ARG A 137 -6.13 12.68 -26.74
CA ARG A 137 -4.69 12.97 -26.87
C ARG A 137 -4.09 12.25 -28.07
N SER A 138 -3.00 12.81 -28.61
CA SER A 138 -2.30 12.19 -29.74
C SER A 138 -1.54 10.94 -29.29
N VAL A 139 -1.25 10.03 -30.22
CA VAL A 139 -0.53 8.79 -29.90
C VAL A 139 0.88 9.12 -29.40
N GLU A 140 1.50 10.15 -29.96
CA GLU A 140 2.84 10.61 -29.60
C GLU A 140 2.88 11.09 -28.14
N GLU A 141 1.90 11.91 -27.73
CA GLU A 141 1.78 12.39 -26.35
C GLU A 141 1.57 11.23 -25.36
N VAL A 142 0.71 10.27 -25.72
CA VAL A 142 0.43 9.09 -24.90
C VAL A 142 1.66 8.20 -24.75
N GLU A 143 2.46 8.03 -25.80
CA GLU A 143 3.69 7.26 -25.74
C GLU A 143 4.78 7.95 -24.94
N GLU A 144 4.91 9.27 -25.06
CA GLU A 144 5.87 10.05 -24.28
C GLU A 144 5.55 9.97 -22.78
N ASN A 145 4.28 10.19 -22.39
CA ASN A 145 3.83 10.07 -21.00
C ASN A 145 4.09 8.66 -20.43
N ALA A 146 3.79 7.63 -21.22
CA ALA A 146 4.05 6.25 -20.81
C ALA A 146 5.54 5.97 -20.61
N ASN A 147 6.40 6.50 -21.49
CA ASN A 147 7.85 6.36 -21.36
C ASN A 147 8.38 7.09 -20.11
N GLN A 148 7.89 8.31 -19.83
CA GLN A 148 8.24 9.05 -18.63
C GLN A 148 7.84 8.26 -17.36
N ALA A 149 6.63 7.71 -17.32
CA ALA A 149 6.17 6.88 -16.22
C ALA A 149 7.04 5.64 -16.01
N ARG A 150 7.44 4.95 -17.08
CA ARG A 150 8.35 3.79 -17.02
C ARG A 150 9.71 4.16 -16.44
N VAL A 151 10.28 5.28 -16.88
CA VAL A 151 11.57 5.78 -16.37
C VAL A 151 11.47 6.14 -14.90
N GLU A 152 10.37 6.75 -14.46
CA GLU A 152 10.17 7.07 -13.04
C GLU A 152 10.04 5.82 -12.18
N ILE A 153 9.28 4.82 -12.63
CA ILE A 153 9.17 3.51 -11.95
C ILE A 153 10.53 2.82 -11.86
N GLU A 154 11.33 2.84 -12.92
CA GLU A 154 12.67 2.26 -12.91
C GLU A 154 13.61 3.00 -11.93
N LYS A 155 13.50 4.33 -11.84
CA LYS A 155 14.24 5.11 -10.84
C LYS A 155 13.84 4.74 -9.41
N GLN A 156 12.55 4.55 -9.15
CA GLN A 156 12.05 4.13 -7.84
C GLN A 156 12.52 2.72 -7.47
N LYS A 157 12.60 1.78 -8.43
CA LYS A 157 13.16 0.44 -8.22
C LYS A 157 14.66 0.43 -7.90
N LYS A 158 15.42 1.39 -8.43
CA LYS A 158 16.89 1.49 -8.21
C LYS A 158 17.27 2.25 -6.94
N GLN A 159 16.33 2.93 -6.28
CA GLN A 159 16.61 3.57 -5.01
C GLN A 159 16.67 2.50 -3.90
N PRO A 160 17.75 2.44 -3.09
CA PRO A 160 17.76 1.56 -1.92
C PRO A 160 16.59 1.96 -1.02
N PRO A 161 15.93 1.01 -0.32
CA PRO A 161 14.86 1.33 0.60
C PRO A 161 15.38 2.40 1.54
N VAL A 162 14.74 3.58 1.52
CA VAL A 162 15.09 4.67 2.43
C VAL A 162 15.07 4.05 3.82
N LYS A 163 16.26 3.88 4.41
CA LYS A 163 16.40 3.42 5.79
C LYS A 163 15.47 4.34 6.57
N GLN A 164 14.37 3.80 7.10
CA GLN A 164 13.58 4.47 8.11
C GLN A 164 14.60 4.87 9.17
N ARG A 165 14.96 6.14 9.16
CA ARG A 165 15.74 6.75 10.23
C ARG A 165 14.87 6.48 11.43
N ARG A 166 15.27 5.50 12.26
CA ARG A 166 14.71 5.33 13.60
C ARG A 166 14.65 6.75 14.15
N LEU A 167 13.45 7.24 14.41
CA LEU A 167 13.22 8.52 15.04
C LEU A 167 13.91 8.42 16.41
N GLY A 168 15.19 8.77 16.43
CA GLY A 168 15.95 9.00 17.64
C GLY A 168 15.27 10.16 18.33
N ALA A 169 14.75 9.88 19.53
CA ALA A 169 14.34 10.81 20.57
C ALA A 169 14.03 12.23 20.05
N THR A 170 12.76 12.50 19.77
CA THR A 170 12.28 13.87 19.63
C THR A 170 12.66 14.63 20.90
N ALA A 171 13.58 15.58 20.73
CA ALA A 171 13.88 16.61 21.69
C ALA A 171 12.56 17.26 22.14
N THR A 172 12.37 17.30 23.45
CA THR A 172 11.27 18.00 24.09
C THR A 172 11.25 19.47 23.66
N PRO A 173 10.14 20.00 23.12
CA PRO A 173 9.99 21.43 22.99
C PRO A 173 9.79 22.03 24.38
N LYS A 174 10.86 22.62 24.95
CA LYS A 174 10.74 23.59 26.04
C LYS A 174 9.97 24.80 25.51
N LYS A 175 8.67 24.91 25.83
CA LYS A 175 7.90 26.16 26.02
C LYS A 175 6.39 25.87 26.07
N THR A 176 5.92 25.23 27.12
CA THR A 176 4.50 25.24 27.52
C THR A 176 4.38 25.08 29.04
N LEU A 177 5.16 25.86 29.77
CA LEU A 177 5.06 25.93 31.22
C LEU A 177 5.26 27.37 31.67
N ASP A 178 4.45 28.28 31.12
CA ASP A 178 4.35 29.65 31.64
C ASP A 178 3.04 30.36 31.27
N LEU A 179 1.91 29.66 31.38
CA LEU A 179 0.57 30.26 31.20
C LEU A 179 -0.43 29.85 32.30
N MET A 180 0.04 29.26 33.40
CA MET A 180 -0.81 28.89 34.55
C MET A 180 -0.29 29.42 35.90
N ALA A 181 0.55 30.46 35.88
CA ALA A 181 1.05 31.16 37.07
C ALA A 181 0.57 32.62 37.22
N MET A 182 -0.43 33.07 36.44
CA MET A 182 -1.03 34.41 36.58
C MET A 182 -2.53 34.36 36.92
N ALA A 183 -2.93 33.45 37.82
CA ALA A 183 -4.26 33.46 38.41
C ALA A 183 -4.19 33.03 39.88
N LYS A 184 -3.50 33.82 40.72
CA LYS A 184 -3.76 33.96 42.17
C LYS A 184 -2.78 34.96 42.80
N GLY A 185 -3.32 36.07 43.29
CA GLY A 185 -2.69 36.85 44.37
C GLY A 185 -2.35 38.30 44.01
N GLY A 186 -3.24 39.23 44.35
CA GLY A 186 -2.97 40.67 44.25
C GLY A 186 -4.08 41.53 44.84
N ARG A 187 -4.31 41.40 46.15
CA ARG A 187 -5.10 42.33 46.97
C ARG A 187 -4.56 43.77 46.84
N LYS A 188 -5.46 44.73 46.67
CA LYS A 188 -5.53 45.92 47.53
C LYS A 188 -6.96 46.02 48.05
#